data_AF-A0A1C5Q3X6-F1
#
_entry.id   AF-A0A1C5Q3X6-F1
#
_cell.length_a   1.000
_cell.length_b   1.000
_cell.length_c   1.000
_cell.angle_alpha   90.00
_cell.angle_beta   90.00
_cell.angle_gamma   90.00
#
_symmetry.space_group_name_H-M   'P 1'
#
loop_
_entity.id
_entity.type
_entity.pdbx_description
1 polymer ?
#
loop_
_entity_poly.entity_id
_entity_poly.type
_entity_poly.pdbx_seq_one_letter_code
_entity_poly.pdbx_strand_id
1 'polypeptide(L)'
;MDNNNIYQLNCPHCGEFITLSVPPHNNLKNEDSIVWSDKNLGNITISNSYKNSGSFGTYEAMDVEMICPHCYYNFKSTVHANYTL
;
A
#
# COMPACT_ATOMS: atom_id res chain seq x y z
N MET A 1 -9.44 -8.39 -16.31
CA MET A 1 -9.69 -7.48 -15.18
C MET A 1 -8.52 -7.64 -14.25
N ASP A 2 -7.57 -6.71 -14.30
CA ASP A 2 -6.45 -6.70 -13.34
C ASP A 2 -7.02 -6.43 -11.97
N ASN A 3 -7.07 -7.45 -11.11
CA ASN A 3 -7.61 -7.38 -9.76
C ASN A 3 -6.65 -6.65 -8.81
N ASN A 4 -6.04 -5.54 -9.23
CA ASN A 4 -5.11 -4.80 -8.39
C ASN A 4 -5.90 -3.95 -7.37
N ASN A 5 -5.47 -4.02 -6.12
CA ASN A 5 -6.01 -3.18 -5.06
C ASN A 5 -5.35 -1.80 -5.17
N ILE A 6 -6.18 -0.78 -5.35
CA ILE A 6 -5.71 0.61 -5.47
C ILE A 6 -5.65 1.22 -4.07
N TYR A 7 -4.47 1.69 -3.69
CA TYR A 7 -4.25 2.42 -2.45
C TYR A 7 -3.82 3.85 -2.75
N GLN A 8 -4.14 4.75 -1.83
CA GLN A 8 -3.87 6.16 -1.98
C GLN A 8 -3.20 6.69 -0.72
N LEU A 9 -2.19 7.53 -0.90
CA LEU A 9 -1.48 8.16 0.20
C LEU A 9 -0.90 9.50 -0.21
N ASN A 10 -0.63 10.35 0.77
CA ASN A 10 0.07 11.62 0.58
C ASN A 10 1.51 11.48 1.06
N CYS A 11 2.46 12.01 0.30
CA CYS A 11 3.84 12.07 0.74
C CYS A 11 3.93 12.98 1.99
N PRO A 12 4.50 12.51 3.12
CA PRO A 12 4.57 13.31 4.34
C PRO A 12 5.53 14.51 4.22
N HIS A 13 6.41 14.52 3.21
CA HIS A 13 7.38 15.59 3.00
C HIS A 13 6.87 16.71 2.09
N CYS A 14 6.32 16.38 0.92
CA CYS A 14 5.85 17.38 -0.04
C CYS A 14 4.32 17.50 -0.15
N GLY A 15 3.55 16.63 0.52
CA GLY A 15 2.08 16.62 0.47
C GLY A 15 1.49 16.04 -0.83
N GLU A 16 2.32 15.74 -1.83
CA GLU A 16 1.89 15.22 -3.13
C GLU A 16 1.14 13.90 -3.00
N PHE A 17 0.16 13.73 -3.89
CA PHE A 17 -0.71 12.57 -3.90
C PHE A 17 -0.09 11.41 -4.69
N ILE A 18 -0.08 10.22 -4.10
CA ILE A 18 0.52 9.02 -4.68
C ILE A 18 -0.55 7.92 -4.71
N THR A 19 -0.75 7.35 -5.90
CA THR A 19 -1.64 6.20 -6.09
C THR A 19 -0.80 4.95 -6.31
N LEU A 20 -0.99 3.95 -5.45
CA LEU A 20 -0.33 2.65 -5.51
C LEU A 20 -1.30 1.63 -6.13
N SER A 21 -0.84 0.91 -7.14
CA SER A 21 -1.57 -0.26 -7.67
C SER A 21 -0.92 -1.52 -7.15
N VAL A 22 -1.37 -1.98 -5.99
CA VAL A 22 -0.77 -3.17 -5.36
C VAL A 22 -1.45 -4.42 -5.91
N PRO A 23 -0.68 -5.42 -6.40
CA PRO A 23 -1.26 -6.66 -6.88
C PRO A 23 -2.08 -7.37 -5.80
N PRO A 24 -3.13 -8.11 -6.17
CA PRO A 24 -3.98 -8.82 -5.20
C PRO A 24 -3.15 -9.87 -4.45
N HIS A 25 -2.92 -9.62 -3.18
CA HIS A 25 -2.15 -10.53 -2.34
C HIS A 25 -3.05 -11.62 -1.76
N ASN A 26 -3.12 -12.77 -2.44
CA ASN A 26 -3.79 -13.96 -1.90
C ASN A 26 -2.97 -14.69 -0.82
N ASN A 27 -1.74 -14.29 -0.49
CA ASN A 27 -0.88 -15.02 0.46
C ASN A 27 0.21 -14.16 1.15
N LEU A 28 -0.08 -12.89 1.51
CA LEU A 28 0.77 -12.23 2.51
C LEU A 28 0.45 -12.87 3.87
N LYS A 29 1.30 -13.79 4.34
CA LYS A 29 1.31 -14.12 5.76
C LYS A 29 1.85 -12.88 6.48
N ASN A 30 1.30 -12.58 7.67
CA ASN A 30 1.57 -11.39 8.50
C ASN A 30 3.06 -11.03 8.73
N GLU A 31 4.00 -11.86 8.28
CA GLU A 31 5.42 -11.80 8.55
C GLU A 31 6.26 -11.64 7.25
N ASP A 32 5.66 -11.75 6.07
CA ASP A 32 6.37 -11.66 4.80
C ASP A 32 6.37 -10.21 4.28
N SER A 33 7.55 -9.58 4.27
CA SER A 33 7.76 -8.32 3.54
C SER A 33 7.87 -8.61 2.04
N ILE A 34 7.15 -7.85 1.22
CA ILE A 34 7.16 -8.01 -0.23
C ILE A 34 7.70 -6.76 -0.87
N VAL A 35 8.77 -6.91 -1.66
CA VAL A 35 9.30 -5.85 -2.50
C VAL A 35 8.66 -5.97 -3.87
N TRP A 36 7.94 -4.94 -4.27
CA TRP A 36 7.32 -4.82 -5.57
C TRP A 36 7.83 -3.57 -6.28
N SER A 37 8.15 -3.69 -7.56
CA SER A 37 8.63 -2.57 -8.37
C SER A 37 7.50 -2.06 -9.26
N ASP A 38 7.07 -0.82 -9.04
CA ASP A 38 6.21 -0.11 -9.98
C ASP A 38 7.07 0.65 -10.99
N LYS A 39 6.63 0.70 -12.24
CA LYS A 39 7.33 1.44 -13.31
C LYS A 39 7.39 2.96 -13.06
N ASN A 40 6.45 3.51 -12.31
CA ASN A 40 6.34 4.96 -12.05
C ASN A 40 6.84 5.32 -10.64
N LEU A 41 6.76 4.40 -9.68
CA LEU A 41 7.08 4.65 -8.27
C LEU A 41 8.38 3.99 -7.81
N GLY A 42 8.98 3.13 -8.62
CA GLY A 42 10.17 2.37 -8.27
C GLY A 42 9.87 1.24 -7.28
N ASN A 43 10.84 0.92 -6.43
CA ASN A 43 10.70 -0.17 -5.46
C ASN A 43 9.85 0.29 -4.27
N ILE A 44 8.79 -0.46 -4.01
CA ILE A 44 7.89 -0.30 -2.88
C ILE A 44 7.99 -1.57 -2.05
N THR A 45 8.28 -1.42 -0.78
CA THR A 45 8.29 -2.53 0.18
C THR A 45 6.99 -2.50 0.95
N ILE A 46 6.23 -3.59 0.90
CA ILE A 46 5.01 -3.80 1.68
C ILE A 46 5.37 -4.71 2.85
N SER A 47 4.92 -4.36 4.05
CA SER A 47 5.08 -5.15 5.27
C SER A 47 3.80 -5.08 6.12
N ASN A 48 3.63 -6.03 7.04
CA ASN A 48 2.52 -6.05 8.00
C ASN A 48 1.14 -5.82 7.35
N SER A 49 0.64 -6.83 6.63
CA SER A 49 -0.71 -6.77 6.07
C SER A 49 -1.77 -7.08 7.14
N TYR A 50 -2.39 -6.04 7.68
CA TYR A 50 -3.49 -6.17 8.64
C TYR A 50 -4.80 -6.46 7.91
N LYS A 51 -5.33 -7.67 8.09
CA LYS A 51 -6.70 -8.00 7.67
C LYS A 51 -7.54 -8.26 8.90
N ASN A 52 -8.56 -7.44 9.12
CA ASN A 52 -9.52 -7.65 10.18
C ASN A 52 -10.94 -7.64 9.61
N SER A 53 -11.69 -8.70 9.90
CA SER A 53 -13.11 -8.82 9.57
C SER A 53 -13.90 -8.73 10.86
N GLY A 54 -14.60 -7.61 11.07
CA GLY A 54 -15.50 -7.41 12.19
C GLY A 54 -16.96 -7.28 11.75
N SER A 55 -17.87 -7.12 12.71
CA SER A 55 -19.30 -6.92 12.44
C SER A 55 -19.61 -5.67 11.59
N PHE A 56 -18.66 -4.74 11.48
CA PHE A 56 -18.77 -3.49 10.69
C PHE A 56 -18.09 -3.57 9.32
N GLY A 57 -17.55 -4.72 8.93
CA GLY A 57 -16.95 -4.95 7.62
C GLY A 57 -15.53 -5.49 7.67
N THR A 58 -14.96 -5.68 6.48
CA THR A 58 -13.58 -6.11 6.28
C THR A 58 -12.71 -4.88 6.06
N TYR A 59 -11.75 -4.68 6.95
CA TYR A 59 -10.71 -3.68 6.84
C TYR A 59 -9.40 -4.37 6.46
N GLU A 60 -8.75 -3.86 5.41
CA GLU A 60 -7.38 -4.23 5.08
C GLU A 60 -6.49 -3.00 5.13
N ALA A 61 -5.34 -3.14 5.77
CA ALA A 61 -4.29 -2.14 5.75
C ALA A 61 -2.93 -2.79 5.64
N MET A 62 -1.94 -2.02 5.22
CA MET A 62 -0.57 -2.47 5.11
C MET A 62 0.40 -1.33 5.32
N ASP A 63 1.57 -1.64 5.84
CA ASP A 63 2.68 -0.70 5.90
C ASP A 63 3.42 -0.72 4.56
N VAL A 64 3.67 0.45 4.01
CA VAL A 64 4.45 0.66 2.78
C VAL A 64 5.64 1.55 3.06
N GLU A 65 6.81 1.08 2.65
CA GLU A 65 8.05 1.86 2.56
C GLU A 65 8.34 2.13 1.08
N MET A 66 8.49 3.40 0.72
CA MET A 66 8.78 3.79 -0.66
C MET A 66 9.48 5.14 -0.74
N ILE A 67 10.05 5.40 -1.93
CA ILE A 67 10.60 6.71 -2.28
C ILE A 67 9.53 7.51 -3.03
N CYS A 68 9.25 8.72 -2.57
CA CYS A 68 8.31 9.62 -3.25
C CYS A 68 8.81 9.92 -4.68
N PRO A 69 8.00 9.71 -5.74
CA PRO A 69 8.43 10.01 -7.11
C PRO A 69 8.58 11.52 -7.38
N HIS A 70 7.99 12.37 -6.56
CA HIS A 70 7.99 13.83 -6.75
C HIS A 70 9.15 14.53 -6.04
N CYS A 71 9.46 14.13 -4.80
CA CYS A 71 10.49 14.78 -3.98
C CYS A 71 11.65 13.86 -3.57
N TYR A 72 11.64 12.59 -4.00
CA TYR A 72 12.66 11.58 -3.71
C TYR A 72 12.90 11.32 -2.22
N TYR A 73 11.98 11.75 -1.35
CA TYR A 73 12.01 11.46 0.07
C TYR A 73 11.61 10.00 0.33
N ASN A 74 12.43 9.27 1.08
CA ASN A 74 12.09 7.92 1.54
C ASN A 74 11.22 8.00 2.80
N PHE A 75 10.08 7.32 2.81
CA PHE A 75 9.16 7.33 3.94
C PHE A 75 8.43 6.00 4.12
N LYS A 76 7.89 5.82 5.32
CA LYS A 76 7.00 4.72 5.70
C LYS A 76 5.61 5.26 5.99
N SER A 77 4.58 4.60 5.50
CA SER A 77 3.19 4.99 5.73
C SER A 77 2.29 3.76 5.79
N THR A 78 1.21 3.84 6.55
CA THR A 78 0.17 2.80 6.56
C THR A 78 -0.93 3.22 5.61
N VAL A 79 -1.26 2.35 4.65
CA VAL A 79 -2.34 2.58 3.70
C VAL A 79 -3.50 1.65 3.98
N HIS A 80 -4.72 2.16 3.77
CA HIS A 80 -5.95 1.43 4.00
C HIS A 80 -6.61 1.14 2.66
N ALA A 81 -7.08 -0.10 2.49
CA ALA A 81 -7.87 -0.44 1.33
C ALA A 81 -9.26 0.16 1.50
N ASN A 82 -9.68 0.96 0.51
CA ASN A 82 -10.98 1.59 0.53
C ASN A 82 -12.01 0.62 -0.07
N TYR A 83 -12.35 -0.45 0.67
CA TYR A 83 -13.49 -1.29 0.31
C TYR A 83 -14.75 -0.71 0.97
N THR A 84 -15.49 0.12 0.24
CA THR A 84 -16.92 0.27 0.54
C THR A 84 -17.60 -1.05 0.20
N LEU A 85 -18.16 -1.71 1.22
CA LEU A 85 -19.11 -2.83 1.07
C LEU A 85 -20.31 -2.40 0.23
#